data_AF-A0A840KCT1-F1
#
_entry.id   AF-A0A840KCT1-F1
#
_cell.length_a   1.000
_cell.length_b   1.000
_cell.length_c   1.000
_cell.angle_alpha   90.00
_cell.angle_beta   90.00
_cell.angle_gamma   90.00
#
_symmetry.space_group_name_H-M   'P 1'
#
loop_
_entity.id
_entity.type
_entity.pdbx_description
1 polymer ?
#
loop_
_entity_poly.entity_id
_entity_poly.type
_entity_poly.pdbx_seq_one_letter_code
_entity_poly.pdbx_strand_id
1 'polypeptide(L)'
;MFQESEIIKIAKNYVKERSKKSNIDMTIVTEHTICKPYGMIFSYVRREYYETKDEQYNTLLGNVPFLVESKTGKIIPFGSSRSIEYYLQEYEAGRWIILEDGSRVIV
;
A
#
# COMPACT_ATOMS: atom_id res chain seq x y z
N MET A 1 14.68 6.92 -11.76
CA MET A 1 13.97 7.13 -10.49
C MET A 1 12.68 7.83 -10.83
N PHE A 2 11.55 7.26 -10.42
CA PHE A 2 10.23 7.79 -10.67
C PHE A 2 10.02 9.08 -9.88
N GLN A 3 9.35 10.05 -10.50
CA GLN A 3 8.85 11.23 -9.84
C GLN A 3 7.65 10.88 -8.97
N GLU A 4 7.33 11.75 -8.01
CA GLU A 4 6.19 11.58 -7.10
C GLU A 4 4.87 11.34 -7.84
N SER A 5 4.62 12.10 -8.92
CA SER A 5 3.42 11.96 -9.76
C SER A 5 3.30 10.58 -10.41
N GLU A 6 4.43 9.98 -10.79
CA GLU A 6 4.48 8.64 -11.39
C GLU A 6 4.24 7.56 -10.32
N ILE A 7 4.84 7.71 -9.13
CA ILE A 7 4.63 6.80 -7.99
C ILE A 7 3.15 6.81 -7.58
N ILE A 8 2.54 7.99 -7.49
CA ILE A 8 1.11 8.14 -7.19
C ILE A 8 0.26 7.48 -8.28
N LYS A 9 0.63 7.60 -9.55
CA LYS A 9 -0.09 6.95 -10.66
C LYS A 9 -0.02 5.43 -10.55
N ILE A 10 1.15 4.87 -10.22
CA ILE A 10 1.34 3.43 -9.97
C ILE A 10 0.44 2.97 -8.81
N ALA A 11 0.46 3.69 -7.69
CA ALA A 11 -0.36 3.39 -6.53
C ALA A 11 -1.86 3.42 -6.87
N LYS A 12 -2.34 4.44 -7.58
CA LYS A 12 -3.74 4.57 -8.01
C LYS A 12 -4.17 3.42 -8.91
N ASN A 13 -3.33 3.02 -9.85
CA ASN A 13 -3.60 1.87 -10.72
C ASN A 13 -3.69 0.57 -9.92
N TYR A 14 -2.78 0.37 -8.96
CA TYR A 14 -2.80 -0.81 -8.09
C TYR A 14 -4.09 -0.93 -7.27
N VAL A 15 -4.54 0.16 -6.65
CA VAL A 15 -5.80 0.18 -5.91
C VAL A 15 -6.99 -0.04 -6.85
N LYS A 16 -7.00 0.60 -8.03
CA LYS A 16 -8.06 0.42 -9.03
C LYS A 16 -8.23 -1.04 -9.47
N GLU A 17 -7.12 -1.76 -9.69
CA GLU A 17 -7.19 -3.18 -10.05
C GLU A 17 -7.71 -4.05 -8.90
N ARG A 18 -7.38 -3.71 -7.64
CA ARG A 18 -7.98 -4.38 -6.47
C ARG A 18 -9.46 -4.07 -6.34
N SER A 19 -9.89 -2.83 -6.66
CA SER A 19 -11.30 -2.44 -6.63
C SER A 19 -12.12 -3.30 -7.59
N LYS A 20 -11.62 -3.47 -8.81
CA LYS A 20 -12.26 -4.34 -9.81
C LYS A 20 -12.35 -5.80 -9.34
N LYS A 21 -11.27 -6.35 -8.79
CA LYS A 21 -11.22 -7.75 -8.35
C LYS A 21 -12.17 -8.07 -7.19
N SER A 22 -12.33 -7.12 -6.27
CA SER A 22 -13.19 -7.29 -5.09
C SER A 22 -14.61 -6.77 -5.29
N ASN A 23 -14.88 -6.07 -6.40
CA ASN A 23 -16.11 -5.32 -6.65
C ASN A 23 -16.45 -4.33 -5.52
N ILE A 24 -15.40 -3.76 -4.89
CA ILE A 24 -15.51 -2.74 -3.83
C ILE A 24 -14.75 -1.52 -4.33
N ASP A 25 -15.40 -0.35 -4.31
CA ASP A 25 -14.73 0.87 -4.74
C ASP A 25 -13.76 1.37 -3.67
N MET A 26 -12.46 1.24 -3.95
CA MET A 26 -11.40 1.66 -3.05
C MET A 26 -10.69 2.92 -3.55
N THR A 27 -10.22 3.72 -2.61
CA THR A 27 -9.43 4.93 -2.86
C THR A 27 -8.22 5.00 -1.93
N ILE A 28 -7.17 5.67 -2.36
CA ILE A 28 -5.97 5.92 -1.54
C ILE A 28 -6.28 7.00 -0.52
N VAL A 29 -5.80 6.79 0.70
CA VAL A 29 -5.82 7.79 1.76
C VAL A 29 -4.57 8.65 1.63
N THR A 30 -4.68 9.78 0.93
CA THR A 30 -3.53 10.64 0.60
C THR A 30 -2.91 11.30 1.83
N GLU A 31 -3.74 11.62 2.83
CA GLU A 31 -3.35 12.34 4.07
C GLU A 31 -2.36 11.56 4.95
N HIS A 32 -2.37 10.23 4.85
CA HIS A 32 -1.52 9.34 5.65
C HIS A 32 -0.39 8.70 4.82
N THR A 33 -0.06 9.31 3.68
CA THR A 33 1.03 8.82 2.83
C THR A 33 2.38 9.06 3.50
N ILE A 34 3.18 8.02 3.64
CA ILE A 34 4.53 8.14 4.23
C ILE A 34 5.55 8.24 3.09
N CYS A 35 6.26 9.36 3.02
CA CYS A 35 7.32 9.58 2.04
C CYS A 35 8.68 9.18 2.62
N LYS A 36 9.42 8.33 1.90
CA LYS A 36 10.77 7.87 2.25
C LYS A 36 11.71 8.06 1.06
N PRO A 37 13.04 8.17 1.27
CA PRO A 37 13.99 8.32 0.17
C PRO A 37 13.92 7.21 -0.88
N TYR A 38 13.47 6.01 -0.48
CA TYR A 38 13.35 4.82 -1.32
C TYR A 38 11.96 4.61 -1.93
N GLY A 39 10.96 5.45 -1.62
CA GLY A 39 9.60 5.28 -2.15
C GLY A 39 8.51 5.90 -1.28
N MET A 40 7.26 5.62 -1.64
CA MET A 40 6.08 6.12 -0.92
C MET A 40 5.21 4.97 -0.44
N ILE A 41 4.71 5.08 0.78
CA ILE A 41 3.82 4.10 1.38
C ILE A 41 2.42 4.64 1.41
N PHE A 42 1.48 3.86 0.89
CA PHE A 42 0.09 4.22 0.76
C PHE A 42 -0.79 3.25 1.55
N SER A 43 -1.92 3.78 2.04
CA SER A 43 -3.04 3.01 2.57
C SER A 43 -4.28 3.29 1.72
N TYR A 44 -5.25 2.38 1.72
CA TYR A 44 -6.46 2.54 0.90
C TYR A 44 -7.70 2.09 1.65
N VAL A 45 -8.79 2.83 1.51
CA VAL A 45 -10.06 2.52 2.17
C VAL A 45 -11.20 2.51 1.15
N ARG A 46 -12.41 2.15 1.58
CA ARG A 46 -13.59 2.27 0.72
C ARG A 46 -13.81 3.75 0.43
N ARG A 47 -14.16 4.07 -0.82
CA ARG A 47 -14.41 5.46 -1.19
C ARG A 47 -15.54 6.05 -0.35
N GLU A 48 -16.60 5.28 -0.10
CA GLU A 48 -17.74 5.70 0.72
C GLU A 48 -17.31 6.01 2.15
N TYR A 49 -16.48 5.17 2.77
CA TYR A 49 -15.92 5.45 4.10
C TYR A 49 -15.03 6.70 4.07
N TYR A 50 -14.21 6.88 3.03
CA TYR A 50 -13.33 8.04 2.91
C TYR A 50 -14.12 9.36 2.85
N GLU A 51 -15.22 9.38 2.11
CA GLU A 51 -16.04 10.57 1.86
C GLU A 51 -17.03 10.86 3.00
N THR A 52 -17.68 9.83 3.55
CA THR A 52 -18.77 9.99 4.54
C THR A 52 -18.30 9.86 5.99
N LYS A 53 -17.16 9.20 6.22
CA LYS A 53 -16.69 8.75 7.56
C LYS A 53 -17.70 7.85 8.29
N ASP A 54 -18.62 7.23 7.55
CA ASP A 54 -19.61 6.34 8.13
C ASP A 54 -19.02 4.94 8.33
N GLU A 55 -18.96 4.54 9.61
CA GLU A 55 -18.36 3.27 10.06
C GLU A 55 -19.00 2.02 9.42
N GLN A 56 -20.23 2.11 8.90
CA GLN A 56 -20.84 0.99 8.17
C GLN A 56 -20.03 0.59 6.92
N TYR A 57 -19.27 1.53 6.35
CA TYR A 57 -18.40 1.30 5.20
C TYR A 57 -16.95 0.97 5.62
N ASN A 58 -16.63 0.98 6.91
CA ASN A 58 -15.31 0.63 7.45
C ASN A 58 -15.12 -0.90 7.54
N THR A 59 -15.36 -1.61 6.44
CA THR A 59 -15.45 -3.07 6.41
C THR A 59 -14.35 -3.74 5.59
N LEU A 60 -13.29 -3.00 5.22
CA LEU A 60 -12.16 -3.56 4.48
C LEU A 60 -11.26 -4.42 5.37
N LEU A 61 -11.64 -5.68 5.54
CA LEU A 61 -10.73 -6.72 6.03
C LEU A 61 -9.56 -6.88 5.05
N GLY A 62 -8.34 -6.57 5.51
CA GLY A 62 -7.12 -6.68 4.69
C GLY A 62 -6.68 -5.40 3.97
N ASN A 63 -7.11 -4.21 4.43
CA ASN A 63 -6.44 -2.96 4.10
C ASN A 63 -5.01 -2.96 4.67
N VAL A 64 -4.09 -3.55 3.91
CA VAL A 64 -2.67 -3.54 4.24
C VAL A 64 -2.00 -2.38 3.54
N PRO A 65 -1.18 -1.59 4.26
CA PRO A 65 -0.37 -0.55 3.63
C PRO A 65 0.59 -1.18 2.62
N PHE A 66 1.03 -0.42 1.63
CA PHE A 66 1.96 -0.91 0.61
C PHE A 66 2.95 0.17 0.19
N LEU A 67 4.19 -0.24 -0.06
CA LEU A 67 5.25 0.61 -0.59
C LEU A 67 5.25 0.55 -2.13
N VAL A 68 5.48 1.69 -2.76
CA VAL A 68 5.89 1.79 -4.16
C VAL A 68 7.32 2.32 -4.20
N GLU A 69 8.26 1.50 -4.66
CA GLU A 69 9.67 1.86 -4.73
C GLU A 69 9.94 2.96 -5.76
N SER A 70 10.69 4.00 -5.37
CA SER A 70 11.00 5.13 -6.25
C SER A 70 11.97 4.76 -7.38
N LYS A 71 12.82 3.74 -7.20
CA LYS A 71 13.80 3.33 -8.22
C LYS A 71 13.19 2.44 -9.30
N THR A 72 12.31 1.53 -8.91
CA THR A 72 11.84 0.42 -9.76
C THR A 72 10.34 0.51 -10.09
N GLY A 73 9.56 1.27 -9.31
CA GLY A 73 8.10 1.27 -9.39
C GLY A 73 7.47 -0.02 -8.85
N LYS A 74 8.27 -0.90 -8.22
CA LYS A 74 7.80 -2.17 -7.66
C LYS A 74 6.85 -1.89 -6.50
N ILE A 75 5.77 -2.66 -6.45
CA ILE A 75 4.77 -2.57 -5.39
C ILE A 75 5.02 -3.67 -4.37
N ILE A 76 5.15 -3.26 -3.13
CA ILE A 76 5.43 -4.12 -1.98
C ILE A 76 4.31 -3.90 -0.97
N PRO A 77 3.21 -4.68 -1.03
CA PRO A 77 2.27 -4.73 0.09
C PRO A 77 2.99 -5.09 1.40
N PHE A 78 2.49 -4.62 2.53
CA PHE A 78 2.89 -5.07 3.85
C PHE A 78 1.87 -6.06 4.39
N GLY A 79 2.08 -6.55 5.62
CA GLY A 79 1.08 -7.37 6.31
C GLY A 79 0.11 -6.52 7.14
N SER A 80 -0.85 -7.19 7.78
CA SER A 80 -1.78 -6.58 8.75
C SER A 80 -1.51 -7.00 10.20
N SER A 81 -0.58 -7.94 10.42
CA SER A 81 -0.34 -8.55 11.73
C SER A 81 0.54 -7.71 12.67
N ARG A 82 1.24 -6.70 12.14
CA ARG A 82 2.17 -5.83 12.86
C ARG A 82 1.93 -4.37 12.48
N SER A 83 2.55 -3.45 13.21
CA SER A 83 2.48 -2.02 12.89
C SER A 83 3.26 -1.69 11.61
N ILE A 84 2.97 -0.53 11.01
CA ILE A 84 3.68 -0.08 9.81
C ILE A 84 5.17 0.17 10.12
N GLU A 85 5.50 0.68 11.31
CA GLU A 85 6.88 0.94 11.72
C GLU A 85 7.71 -0.34 11.71
N TYR A 86 7.15 -1.45 12.20
CA TYR A 86 7.80 -2.76 12.15
C TYR A 86 8.13 -3.13 10.70
N TYR A 87 7.15 -3.03 9.80
CA TYR A 87 7.37 -3.37 8.39
C TYR A 87 8.38 -2.46 7.69
N LEU A 88 8.41 -1.18 8.04
CA LEU A 88 9.42 -0.25 7.53
C LEU A 88 10.82 -0.60 8.05
N GLN A 89 10.98 -0.93 9.33
CA GLN A 89 12.26 -1.35 9.90
C GLN A 89 12.78 -2.63 9.24
N GLU A 90 11.92 -3.62 9.02
CA GLU A 90 12.28 -4.86 8.32
C GLU A 90 12.68 -4.61 6.87
N TYR A 91 11.96 -3.71 6.18
CA TYR A 91 12.30 -3.30 4.83
C TYR A 91 13.65 -2.55 4.77
N GLU A 92 13.85 -1.57 5.65
CA GLU A 92 15.07 -0.76 5.73
C GLU A 92 16.29 -1.61 6.14
N ALA A 93 16.09 -2.67 6.94
CA ALA A 93 17.13 -3.62 7.30
C ALA A 93 17.43 -4.68 6.22
N GLY A 94 16.71 -4.66 5.08
CA GLY A 94 16.91 -5.61 3.99
C GLY A 94 16.37 -7.01 4.27
N ARG A 95 15.56 -7.20 5.32
CA ARG A 95 14.97 -8.50 5.70
C ARG A 95 13.66 -8.79 4.97
N TRP A 96 13.20 -7.88 4.13
CA TRP A 96 11.98 -8.02 3.34
C TRP A 96 12.25 -8.72 2.00
N ILE A 97 12.20 -10.05 2.00
CA ILE A 97 12.44 -10.84 0.78
C ILE A 97 11.12 -11.08 0.04
N ILE A 98 11.09 -10.67 -1.23
CA ILE A 98 10.03 -11.04 -2.17
C ILE A 98 10.57 -12.21 -2.99
N LEU A 99 9.98 -13.39 -2.78
CA LEU A 99 10.30 -14.59 -3.53
C LEU A 99 9.78 -14.49 -4.97
N GLU A 100 10.36 -15.29 -5.87
CA GLU A 100 10.04 -15.26 -7.31
C GLU A 100 8.57 -15.60 -7.62
N ASP A 101 7.93 -16.37 -6.75
CA ASP A 101 6.51 -16.74 -6.80
C ASP A 101 5.57 -15.64 -6.26
N GLY A 102 6.12 -14.51 -5.80
CA GLY A 102 5.38 -13.40 -5.19
C GLY A 102 5.09 -13.58 -3.69
N SER A 103 5.51 -14.71 -3.11
CA SER A 103 5.45 -14.97 -1.67
C SER A 103 6.47 -14.09 -0.91
N ARG A 104 6.26 -13.90 0.39
CA ARG A 104 7.09 -13.02 1.22
C ARG A 104 7.54 -13.72 2.48
N VAL A 105 8.81 -13.51 2.81
CA VAL A 105 9.38 -13.98 4.07
C VAL A 105 10.10 -12.80 4.73
N ILE A 106 9.84 -12.64 6.02
CA ILE A 106 10.68 -11.83 6.91
C ILE A 106 11.65 -12.83 7.53
N VAL A 107 12.94 -12.69 7.22
CA VAL A 107 14.03 -13.59 7.67
C VAL A 107 14.63 -13.13 8.98
#